data_AF-A0AAN5CT91-F1
#
_entry.id   AF-A0AAN5CT91-F1
#
_cell.length_a   1.000
_cell.length_b   1.000
_cell.length_c   1.000
_cell.angle_alpha   90.00
_cell.angle_beta   90.00
_cell.angle_gamma   90.00
#
_symmetry.space_group_name_H-M   'P 1'
#
loop_
_entity.id
_entity.type
_entity.pdbx_description
1 polymer ?
#
loop_
_entity_poly.entity_id
_entity_poly.type
_entity_poly.pdbx_seq_one_letter_code
_entity_poly.pdbx_strand_id
1 'polypeptide(L)'
;YLFITLSCVTEAKGGMERVTASCADISAIECLPGELLCAIINYVPEAVHYLRLTSKVLKHAANVYISQTNLVHKFEISGAVIREDLRISMHILPHHADLFELRLKQNLSPSERKRIRRDKPNGISSILVHRLPYFINEGPDQLISLRRCMGKVDMVSLNGCLDDHLIPSLHTLLGVGIIIDTLMVTAEKMPESVATNLLHILDAYQINDLRLSVGDVSTDPFKLLFSLSSRLHTLSITQLPLYGMSSNARFFLGQHYCDWTPTFLSMLALERRLDKLCIDNRANPRYLSSATTLAKELPSVGKNIWFETNWEGNEISSMKINGHYVNVGARFLSIKHASRVNEPLNDKGRLKIKEHGGYDFIS
;
A
#
# COMPACT_ATOMS: atom_id res chain seq x y z
N TYR A 1 -33.97 -7.49 17.27
CA TYR A 1 -34.45 -7.93 18.58
C TYR A 1 -33.77 -9.23 18.93
N LEU A 2 -32.60 -9.16 19.58
CA LEU A 2 -31.91 -10.33 20.12
C LEU A 2 -31.87 -10.13 21.63
N PHE A 3 -32.69 -10.88 22.38
CA PHE A 3 -32.63 -10.93 23.83
C PHE A 3 -31.48 -11.89 24.21
N ILE A 4 -30.35 -11.33 24.65
CA ILE A 4 -29.29 -12.11 25.30
C ILE A 4 -29.59 -12.07 26.80
N THR A 5 -30.21 -13.13 27.32
CA THR A 5 -30.31 -13.37 28.76
C THR A 5 -28.98 -13.96 29.25
N LEU A 6 -28.15 -13.14 29.88
CA LEU A 6 -26.98 -13.58 30.64
C LEU A 6 -27.44 -14.06 32.02
N SER A 7 -27.54 -15.38 32.18
CA SER A 7 -27.80 -16.03 33.46
C SER A 7 -26.48 -16.23 34.21
N CYS A 8 -26.26 -15.47 35.28
CA CYS A 8 -25.20 -15.77 36.24
C CYS A 8 -25.59 -17.03 37.04
N VAL A 9 -24.89 -18.14 36.81
CA VAL A 9 -24.97 -19.34 37.64
C VAL A 9 -24.00 -19.18 38.80
N THR A 10 -24.53 -19.18 40.03
CA THR A 10 -23.73 -19.31 41.25
C THR A 10 -24.20 -20.53 42.04
N GLU A 11 -23.43 -21.62 42.00
CA GLU A 11 -23.51 -22.67 43.01
C GLU A 11 -22.69 -22.25 44.23
N ALA A 12 -23.34 -22.26 45.40
CA ALA A 12 -22.74 -21.93 46.68
C ALA A 12 -22.71 -23.18 47.59
N LYS A 13 -21.51 -23.56 48.05
CA LYS A 13 -21.29 -24.23 49.35
C LYS A 13 -19.92 -23.85 49.91
N GLY A 14 -19.90 -23.23 51.08
CA GLY A 14 -18.71 -23.08 51.93
C GLY A 14 -18.40 -21.64 52.31
N GLY A 15 -18.57 -21.32 53.61
CA GLY A 15 -18.50 -19.96 54.15
C GLY A 15 -17.17 -19.25 53.93
N MET A 16 -17.26 -18.18 53.16
CA MET A 16 -16.34 -17.05 53.15
C MET A 16 -17.20 -15.87 52.73
N GLU A 17 -17.27 -14.81 53.53
CA GLU A 17 -18.00 -13.58 53.19
C GLU A 17 -17.41 -12.99 51.91
N ARG A 18 -17.94 -13.45 50.77
CA ARG A 18 -17.72 -12.83 49.47
C ARG A 18 -18.57 -11.58 49.46
N VAL A 19 -17.90 -10.44 49.37
CA VAL A 19 -18.49 -9.21 48.84
C VAL A 19 -18.98 -9.53 47.42
N THR A 20 -20.21 -10.02 47.30
CA THR A 20 -20.93 -10.09 46.03
C THR A 20 -21.31 -8.66 45.69
N ALA A 21 -20.41 -7.96 44.99
CA ALA A 21 -20.80 -6.75 44.30
C ALA A 21 -21.98 -7.12 43.39
N SER A 22 -23.15 -6.58 43.72
CA SER A 22 -24.36 -6.77 42.94
C SER A 22 -24.08 -6.38 41.50
N CYS A 23 -24.22 -7.33 40.57
CA CYS A 23 -24.11 -7.07 39.13
C CYS A 23 -25.21 -6.13 38.61
N ALA A 24 -26.16 -5.71 39.47
CA ALA A 24 -27.26 -4.82 39.12
C ALA A 24 -26.84 -3.37 38.80
N ASP A 25 -25.59 -2.98 39.11
CA ASP A 25 -25.10 -1.61 38.89
C ASP A 25 -24.25 -1.44 37.60
N ILE A 26 -23.98 -2.52 36.87
CA ILE A 26 -23.18 -2.47 35.63
C ILE A 26 -24.11 -2.20 34.45
N SER A 27 -23.79 -1.19 33.64
CA SER A 27 -24.60 -0.83 32.49
C SER A 27 -24.62 -1.96 31.45
N ALA A 28 -25.77 -2.21 30.83
CA ALA A 28 -25.92 -3.26 29.82
C ALA A 28 -24.90 -3.15 28.66
N ILE A 29 -24.46 -1.92 28.32
CA ILE A 29 -23.43 -1.69 27.30
C ILE A 29 -22.05 -2.21 27.73
N GLU A 30 -21.73 -2.16 29.01
CA GLU A 30 -20.43 -2.63 29.54
C GLU A 30 -20.38 -4.15 29.66
N CYS A 31 -21.54 -4.81 29.69
CA CYS A 31 -21.67 -6.26 29.66
C CYS A 31 -21.57 -6.84 28.24
N LEU A 32 -21.45 -6.01 27.20
CA LEU A 32 -21.30 -6.48 25.83
C LEU A 32 -19.92 -7.10 25.61
N PRO A 33 -19.82 -8.19 24.82
CA PRO A 33 -18.56 -8.67 24.27
C PRO A 33 -17.79 -7.55 23.55
N GLY A 34 -16.46 -7.59 23.64
CA GLY A 34 -15.59 -6.55 23.08
C GLY A 34 -15.78 -6.37 21.58
N GLU A 35 -16.07 -7.45 20.85
CA GLU A 35 -16.33 -7.43 19.42
C GLU A 35 -17.59 -6.63 19.07
N LEU A 36 -18.66 -6.75 19.87
CA LEU A 36 -19.88 -5.97 19.69
C LEU A 36 -19.68 -4.50 20.04
N LEU A 37 -18.89 -4.21 21.07
CA LEU A 37 -18.49 -2.83 21.37
C LEU A 37 -17.67 -2.21 20.23
N CYS A 38 -16.71 -2.94 19.68
CA CYS A 38 -15.95 -2.51 18.50
C CYS A 38 -16.85 -2.30 17.29
N ALA A 39 -17.87 -3.13 17.08
CA ALA A 39 -18.85 -2.96 16.00
C ALA A 39 -19.72 -1.71 16.20
N ILE A 40 -20.15 -1.43 17.44
CA ILE A 40 -20.88 -0.19 17.78
C ILE A 40 -20.00 1.04 17.52
N ILE A 41 -18.72 0.98 17.92
CA ILE A 41 -17.77 2.05 17.71
C ILE A 41 -17.50 2.27 16.21
N ASN A 42 -17.34 1.19 15.42
CA ASN A 42 -17.22 1.27 13.97
C ASN A 42 -18.42 1.98 13.33
N TYR A 43 -19.62 1.82 13.89
CA TYR A 43 -20.83 2.45 13.39
C TYR A 43 -20.91 3.95 13.74
N VAL A 44 -20.37 4.36 14.90
CA VAL A 44 -20.35 5.77 15.35
C VAL A 44 -18.96 6.14 15.90
N PRO A 45 -17.94 6.32 15.03
CA PRO A 45 -16.57 6.59 15.46
C PRO A 45 -16.43 7.93 16.22
N GLU A 46 -17.32 8.89 15.98
CA GLU A 46 -17.35 10.18 16.66
C GLU A 46 -17.69 10.04 18.16
N ALA A 47 -18.40 8.97 18.54
CA ALA A 47 -18.78 8.72 19.93
C ALA A 47 -17.60 8.23 20.79
N VAL A 48 -16.47 7.83 20.19
CA VAL A 48 -15.31 7.28 20.89
C VAL A 48 -14.79 8.20 21.98
N HIS A 49 -14.81 9.51 21.75
CA HIS A 49 -14.40 10.47 22.76
C HIS A 49 -15.28 10.40 24.02
N TYR A 50 -16.60 10.40 23.83
CA TYR A 50 -17.57 10.33 24.93
C TYR A 50 -17.50 8.98 25.64
N LEU A 51 -17.41 7.88 24.92
CA LEU A 51 -17.28 6.52 25.50
C LEU A 51 -16.07 6.42 26.44
N ARG A 52 -14.95 7.08 26.10
CA ARG A 52 -13.75 7.12 26.95
C ARG A 52 -13.93 7.92 28.24
N LEU A 53 -14.88 8.84 28.29
CA LEU A 53 -15.21 9.64 29.46
C LEU A 53 -16.28 8.98 30.34
N THR A 54 -17.13 8.11 29.77
CA THR A 54 -18.24 7.48 30.48
C THR A 54 -17.78 6.49 31.54
N SER A 55 -16.85 5.58 31.22
CA SER A 55 -16.40 4.56 32.17
C SER A 55 -15.03 3.98 31.86
N LYS A 56 -14.44 3.26 32.82
CA LYS A 56 -13.16 2.57 32.64
C LYS A 56 -13.25 1.43 31.62
N VAL A 57 -14.36 0.70 31.59
CA VAL A 57 -14.59 -0.42 30.67
C VAL A 57 -14.71 0.09 29.24
N LEU A 58 -15.56 1.10 29.02
CA LEU A 58 -15.75 1.70 27.71
C LEU A 58 -14.48 2.42 27.22
N LYS A 59 -13.72 3.06 28.13
CA LYS A 59 -12.41 3.62 27.80
C LYS A 59 -11.42 2.55 27.34
N HIS A 60 -11.39 1.39 28.02
CA HIS A 60 -10.53 0.29 27.63
C HIS A 60 -10.93 -0.24 26.25
N ALA A 61 -12.22 -0.54 26.03
CA ALA A 61 -12.74 -1.01 24.76
C ALA A 61 -12.45 -0.03 23.61
N ALA A 62 -12.67 1.27 23.83
CA ALA A 62 -12.34 2.31 22.87
C ALA A 62 -10.84 2.37 22.53
N ASN A 63 -9.96 2.19 23.52
CA ASN A 63 -8.51 2.18 23.27
C ASN A 63 -8.07 0.90 22.52
N VAL A 64 -8.67 -0.25 22.80
CA VAL A 64 -8.44 -1.50 22.06
C VAL A 64 -8.89 -1.32 20.61
N TYR A 65 -10.10 -0.80 20.41
CA TYR A 65 -10.63 -0.48 19.09
C TYR A 65 -9.69 0.46 18.33
N ILE A 66 -9.35 1.60 18.92
CA ILE A 66 -8.40 2.56 18.33
C ILE A 66 -7.07 1.87 18.01
N SER A 67 -6.62 0.86 18.74
CA SER A 67 -5.34 0.20 18.42
C SER A 67 -5.43 -0.78 17.25
N GLN A 68 -6.62 -1.32 16.97
CA GLN A 68 -6.84 -2.37 15.95
C GLN A 68 -7.33 -1.80 14.61
N THR A 69 -7.99 -0.64 14.60
CA THR A 69 -8.56 -0.05 13.38
C THR A 69 -7.48 0.35 12.38
N ASN A 70 -7.75 0.26 11.08
CA ASN A 70 -6.89 0.83 10.06
C ASN A 70 -7.23 2.33 9.88
N LEU A 71 -6.40 3.21 10.43
CA LEU A 71 -6.59 4.66 10.32
C LEU A 71 -5.66 5.29 9.28
N VAL A 72 -4.56 4.62 8.94
CA VAL A 72 -3.53 5.12 8.02
C VAL A 72 -3.73 4.50 6.64
N HIS A 73 -4.29 5.28 5.71
CA HIS A 73 -4.56 4.81 4.36
C HIS A 73 -3.26 4.62 3.56
N LYS A 74 -2.37 5.61 3.59
CA LYS A 74 -1.06 5.54 2.96
C LYS A 74 0.02 5.96 3.94
N PHE A 75 1.06 5.16 4.04
CA PHE A 75 2.26 5.48 4.79
C PHE A 75 3.41 5.73 3.82
N GLU A 76 4.02 6.90 3.88
CA GLU A 76 5.02 7.32 2.91
C GLU A 76 6.32 7.71 3.60
N ILE A 77 7.41 7.06 3.18
CA ILE A 77 8.76 7.28 3.69
C ILE A 77 9.58 7.78 2.51
N SER A 78 10.06 9.01 2.61
CA SER A 78 10.95 9.60 1.62
C SER A 78 12.31 9.85 2.26
N GLY A 79 13.38 9.35 1.65
CA GLY A 79 14.75 9.57 2.08
C GLY A 79 15.52 10.44 1.09
N ALA A 80 16.52 11.16 1.58
CA ALA A 80 17.53 11.77 0.73
C ALA A 80 18.91 11.29 1.21
N VAL A 81 19.62 10.54 0.36
CA VAL A 81 20.97 10.01 0.63
C VAL A 81 21.91 11.08 1.18
N ILE A 82 21.79 12.31 0.66
CA ILE A 82 22.70 13.42 1.00
C ILE A 82 22.46 13.96 2.42
N ARG A 83 21.27 13.79 3.00
CA ARG A 83 20.85 14.51 4.20
C ARG A 83 20.67 13.64 5.43
N GLU A 84 20.77 12.32 5.30
CA GLU A 84 20.54 11.36 6.39
C GLU A 84 19.20 11.59 7.13
N ASP A 85 18.23 12.18 6.44
CA ASP A 85 16.90 12.47 6.96
C ASP A 85 15.85 11.60 6.27
N LEU A 86 14.95 11.05 7.09
CA LEU A 86 13.73 10.40 6.62
C LEU A 86 12.57 11.36 6.86
N ARG A 87 11.83 11.64 5.79
CA ARG A 87 10.54 12.30 5.88
C ARG A 87 9.46 11.24 5.89
N ILE A 88 8.81 11.11 7.03
CA ILE A 88 7.70 10.18 7.22
C ILE A 88 6.39 10.97 7.08
N SER A 89 5.47 10.47 6.25
CA SER A 89 4.17 11.08 6.01
C SER A 89 3.06 10.04 6.15
N MET A 90 2.08 10.32 6.99
CA MET A 90 0.90 9.48 7.21
C MET A 90 -0.31 10.17 6.59
N HIS A 91 -0.96 9.48 5.66
CA HIS A 91 -2.12 9.97 4.92
C HIS A 91 -3.39 9.39 5.54
N ILE A 92 -4.23 10.27 6.09
CA ILE A 92 -5.41 9.92 6.88
C ILE A 92 -6.65 10.45 6.18
N LEU A 93 -7.71 9.63 6.12
CA LEU A 93 -9.00 10.07 5.61
C LEU A 93 -9.66 11.05 6.60
N PRO A 94 -10.41 12.07 6.15
CA PRO A 94 -11.04 13.05 7.03
C PRO A 94 -11.83 12.46 8.21
N HIS A 95 -12.63 11.42 7.95
CA HIS A 95 -13.47 10.78 8.97
C HIS A 95 -12.67 9.95 9.99
N HIS A 96 -11.37 9.71 9.75
CA HIS A 96 -10.47 9.03 10.68
C HIS A 96 -9.57 10.00 11.47
N ALA A 97 -9.63 11.31 11.18
CA ALA A 97 -8.70 12.30 11.72
C ALA A 97 -8.69 12.33 13.25
N ASP A 98 -9.87 12.38 13.87
CA ASP A 98 -10.00 12.50 15.32
C ASP A 98 -9.54 11.22 16.04
N LEU A 99 -9.85 10.06 15.49
CA LEU A 99 -9.38 8.77 16.01
C LEU A 99 -7.86 8.65 15.89
N PHE A 100 -7.30 9.10 14.78
CA PHE A 100 -5.85 9.07 14.55
C PHE A 100 -5.14 10.01 15.53
N GLU A 101 -5.65 11.23 15.72
CA GLU A 101 -5.16 12.15 16.75
C GLU A 101 -5.23 11.52 18.14
N LEU A 102 -6.35 10.88 18.52
CA LEU A 102 -6.44 10.16 19.78
C LEU A 102 -5.36 9.08 19.92
N ARG A 103 -5.07 8.33 18.85
CA ARG A 103 -4.02 7.31 18.82
C ARG A 103 -2.63 7.92 19.00
N LEU A 104 -2.33 9.04 18.35
CA LEU A 104 -1.08 9.78 18.56
C LEU A 104 -0.96 10.20 20.03
N LYS A 105 -2.06 10.70 20.64
CA LYS A 105 -2.06 11.11 22.06
C LYS A 105 -1.86 9.95 23.04
N GLN A 106 -2.20 8.72 22.66
CA GLN A 106 -2.00 7.53 23.48
C GLN A 106 -0.58 6.98 23.42
N ASN A 107 0.05 7.04 22.24
CA ASN A 107 1.30 6.34 21.96
C ASN A 107 2.53 7.25 21.95
N LEU A 108 2.35 8.56 21.79
CA LEU A 108 3.44 9.53 21.70
C LEU A 108 3.41 10.52 22.86
N SER A 109 4.61 10.87 23.33
CA SER A 109 4.82 11.92 24.32
C SER A 109 4.41 13.31 23.77
N PRO A 110 4.17 14.31 24.64
CA PRO A 110 3.91 15.68 24.19
C PRO A 110 5.00 16.28 23.29
N SER A 111 6.28 15.96 23.53
CA SER A 111 7.40 16.45 22.72
C SER A 111 7.42 15.82 21.33
N GLU A 112 7.21 14.51 21.22
CA GLU A 112 7.13 13.81 19.94
C GLU A 112 5.95 14.32 19.09
N ARG A 113 4.78 14.51 19.71
CA ARG A 113 3.59 15.03 19.01
C ARG A 113 3.80 16.42 18.43
N LYS A 114 4.52 17.30 19.15
CA LYS A 114 4.83 18.66 18.65
C LYS A 114 5.67 18.66 17.37
N ARG A 115 6.38 17.57 17.08
CA ARG A 115 7.18 17.42 15.85
C ARG A 115 6.34 17.02 14.66
N ILE A 116 5.19 16.37 14.89
CA ILE A 116 4.26 15.98 13.83
C ILE A 116 3.51 17.22 13.37
N ARG A 117 3.70 17.58 12.11
CA ARG A 117 2.99 18.69 11.47
C ARG A 117 1.85 18.14 10.64
N ARG A 118 0.68 18.77 10.75
CA ARG A 118 -0.43 18.53 9.83
C ARG A 118 -0.34 19.53 8.69
N ASP A 119 -0.21 19.03 7.47
CA ASP A 119 -0.25 19.88 6.28
C ASP A 119 -1.65 20.48 6.14
N LYS A 120 -1.70 21.73 5.64
CA LYS A 120 -2.98 22.32 5.22
C LYS A 120 -3.51 21.56 4.01
N PRO A 121 -4.82 21.29 3.93
CA PRO A 121 -5.42 20.73 2.73
C PRO A 121 -5.06 21.60 1.52
N ASN A 122 -4.57 21.00 0.45
CA ASN A 122 -4.16 21.70 -0.76
C ASN A 122 -5.35 22.04 -1.70
N GLY A 123 -6.60 21.86 -1.23
CA GLY A 123 -7.83 22.08 -2.00
C GLY A 123 -8.15 21.02 -3.05
N ILE A 124 -7.19 20.15 -3.40
CA ILE A 124 -7.32 19.11 -4.43
C ILE A 124 -7.68 17.76 -3.79
N SER A 125 -7.10 17.48 -2.63
CA SER A 125 -7.34 16.24 -1.89
C SER A 125 -7.94 16.55 -0.53
N SER A 126 -8.96 15.79 -0.14
CA SER A 126 -9.48 15.78 1.22
C SER A 126 -8.58 15.01 2.18
N ILE A 127 -7.58 14.28 1.68
CA ILE A 127 -6.67 13.50 2.53
C ILE A 127 -5.83 14.43 3.40
N LEU A 128 -5.77 14.11 4.69
CA LEU A 128 -4.97 14.82 5.68
C LEU A 128 -3.59 14.19 5.75
N VAL A 129 -2.55 15.01 5.67
CA VAL A 129 -1.16 14.52 5.71
C VAL A 129 -0.51 14.96 7.02
N HIS A 130 -0.07 13.98 7.81
CA HIS A 130 0.72 14.18 9.02
C HIS A 130 2.18 13.87 8.71
N ARG A 131 3.05 14.87 8.77
CA ARG A 131 4.48 14.74 8.49
C ARG A 131 5.31 14.76 9.75
N LEU A 132 6.26 13.85 9.82
CA LEU A 132 7.29 13.80 10.83
C LEU A 132 8.67 13.82 10.15
N PRO A 133 9.49 14.86 10.36
CA PRO A 133 10.92 14.76 10.06
C PRO A 133 11.57 13.83 11.09
N TYR A 134 12.36 12.88 10.62
CA TYR A 134 13.14 11.97 11.45
C TYR A 134 14.60 12.01 10.99
N PHE A 135 15.51 12.17 11.93
CA PHE A 135 16.94 12.09 11.67
C PHE A 135 17.44 10.73 12.15
N ILE A 136 18.23 10.03 11.33
CA ILE A 136 18.70 8.67 11.65
C ILE A 136 19.41 8.58 13.00
N ASN A 137 20.08 9.67 13.39
CA ASN A 137 20.83 9.80 14.65
C ASN A 137 19.94 9.94 15.90
N GLU A 138 18.62 10.10 15.78
CA GLU A 138 17.71 10.23 16.91
C GLU A 138 17.38 8.89 17.60
N GLY A 139 17.84 7.77 17.03
CA GLY A 139 17.67 6.44 17.61
C GLY A 139 16.29 5.80 17.36
N PRO A 140 16.18 4.48 17.53
CA PRO A 140 15.03 3.69 17.08
C PRO A 140 13.75 3.91 17.89
N ASP A 141 13.85 4.43 19.12
CA ASP A 141 12.72 4.53 20.06
C ASP A 141 11.56 5.35 19.49
N GLN A 142 11.86 6.43 18.78
CA GLN A 142 10.83 7.25 18.15
C GLN A 142 10.13 6.51 17.00
N LEU A 143 10.87 5.73 16.21
CA LEU A 143 10.29 4.91 15.14
C LEU A 143 9.40 3.81 15.72
N ILE A 144 9.79 3.22 16.86
CA ILE A 144 8.99 2.21 17.57
C ILE A 144 7.68 2.84 18.09
N SER A 145 7.75 4.03 18.69
CA SER A 145 6.57 4.76 19.16
C SER A 145 5.64 5.15 18.00
N LEU A 146 6.20 5.59 16.88
CA LEU A 146 5.44 5.89 15.67
C LEU A 146 4.80 4.63 15.06
N ARG A 147 5.52 3.50 15.08
CA ARG A 147 5.01 2.21 14.59
C ARG A 147 3.71 1.81 15.27
N ARG A 148 3.64 2.00 16.60
CA ARG A 148 2.43 1.74 17.40
C ARG A 148 1.23 2.61 16.98
N CYS A 149 1.46 3.73 16.29
CA CYS A 149 0.40 4.59 15.79
C CYS A 149 -0.17 4.14 14.43
N MET A 150 0.52 3.28 13.68
CA MET A 150 0.11 2.94 12.32
C MET A 150 -1.00 1.88 12.28
N GLY A 151 -0.81 0.75 12.97
CA GLY A 151 -1.69 -0.42 12.84
C GLY A 151 -1.53 -1.09 11.47
N LYS A 152 -2.62 -1.64 10.92
CA LYS A 152 -2.66 -2.09 9.53
C LYS A 152 -2.58 -0.87 8.59
N VAL A 153 -1.86 -1.00 7.46
CA VAL A 153 -1.69 0.06 6.47
C VAL A 153 -2.04 -0.49 5.09
N ASP A 154 -2.91 0.22 4.34
CA ASP A 154 -3.28 -0.26 2.99
C ASP A 154 -2.09 -0.18 2.03
N MET A 155 -1.33 0.92 2.07
CA MET A 155 -0.24 1.17 1.14
C MET A 155 0.97 1.79 1.82
N VAL A 156 2.14 1.19 1.63
CA VAL A 156 3.44 1.76 2.02
C VAL A 156 4.15 2.29 0.78
N SER A 157 4.65 3.52 0.83
CA SER A 157 5.36 4.18 -0.26
C SER A 157 6.79 4.49 0.15
N LEU A 158 7.76 3.97 -0.58
CA LEU A 158 9.19 4.15 -0.37
C LEU A 158 9.75 4.99 -1.51
N ASN A 159 10.19 6.22 -1.22
CA ASN A 159 10.74 7.13 -2.21
C ASN A 159 12.21 7.40 -1.87
N GLY A 160 13.13 6.84 -2.66
CA GLY A 160 14.57 7.06 -2.46
C GLY A 160 15.08 6.67 -1.07
N CYS A 161 14.55 5.60 -0.47
CA CYS A 161 14.91 5.17 0.88
C CYS A 161 15.40 3.71 0.98
N LEU A 162 15.74 3.10 -0.16
CA LEU A 162 16.18 1.70 -0.24
C LEU A 162 17.70 1.53 -0.19
N ASP A 163 18.43 2.55 0.22
CA ASP A 163 19.88 2.49 0.41
C ASP A 163 20.24 1.74 1.69
N ASP A 164 21.39 1.05 1.68
CA ASP A 164 21.82 0.13 2.75
C ASP A 164 21.81 0.78 4.15
N HIS A 165 22.13 2.07 4.25
CA HIS A 165 22.15 2.81 5.51
C HIS A 165 20.76 3.11 6.09
N LEU A 166 19.71 3.12 5.26
CA LEU A 166 18.32 3.39 5.67
C LEU A 166 17.55 2.12 6.02
N ILE A 167 17.99 0.97 5.52
CA ILE A 167 17.32 -0.33 5.70
C ILE A 167 17.10 -0.70 7.16
N PRO A 168 18.04 -0.52 8.10
CA PRO A 168 17.79 -0.79 9.53
C PRO A 168 16.66 0.07 10.12
N SER A 169 16.59 1.35 9.71
CA SER A 169 15.52 2.27 10.14
C SER A 169 14.18 1.88 9.52
N LEU A 170 14.16 1.48 8.24
CA LEU A 170 12.98 0.95 7.58
C LEU A 170 12.47 -0.32 8.27
N HIS A 171 13.36 -1.26 8.60
CA HIS A 171 12.96 -2.48 9.31
C HIS A 171 12.43 -2.21 10.72
N THR A 172 13.01 -1.23 11.43
CA THR A 172 12.51 -0.80 12.74
C THR A 172 11.08 -0.26 12.62
N LEU A 173 10.85 0.59 11.62
CA LEU A 173 9.59 1.27 11.39
C LEU A 173 8.50 0.34 10.84
N LEU A 174 8.83 -0.49 9.85
CA LEU A 174 7.93 -1.45 9.21
C LEU A 174 7.80 -2.77 9.97
N GLY A 175 8.56 -2.94 11.06
CA GLY A 175 8.74 -4.22 11.78
C GLY A 175 7.46 -4.94 12.24
N VAL A 176 7.66 -6.00 13.03
CA VAL A 176 6.60 -6.98 13.37
C VAL A 176 5.26 -6.32 13.74
N GLY A 177 4.20 -6.78 13.08
CA GLY A 177 2.82 -6.39 13.33
C GLY A 177 2.19 -5.46 12.29
N ILE A 178 2.99 -4.89 11.38
CA ILE A 178 2.43 -4.16 10.23
C ILE A 178 2.09 -5.14 9.12
N ILE A 179 0.84 -5.09 8.67
CA ILE A 179 0.37 -5.77 7.48
C ILE A 179 0.37 -4.73 6.36
N ILE A 180 1.12 -5.02 5.29
CA ILE A 180 1.27 -4.16 4.11
C ILE A 180 0.53 -4.82 2.96
N ASP A 181 -0.60 -4.25 2.55
CA ASP A 181 -1.37 -4.82 1.43
C ASP A 181 -0.71 -4.48 0.08
N THR A 182 -0.15 -3.28 -0.08
CA THR A 182 0.57 -2.85 -1.30
C THR A 182 1.83 -2.06 -0.96
N LEU A 183 2.95 -2.42 -1.60
CA LEU A 183 4.18 -1.63 -1.56
C LEU A 183 4.30 -0.79 -2.83
N MET A 184 4.60 0.49 -2.68
CA MET A 184 4.94 1.39 -3.77
C MET A 184 6.38 1.84 -3.60
N VAL A 185 7.17 1.75 -4.66
CA VAL A 185 8.59 2.12 -4.66
C VAL A 185 8.83 3.11 -5.78
N THR A 186 9.46 4.24 -5.46
CA THR A 186 9.87 5.22 -6.46
C THR A 186 11.39 5.39 -6.39
N ALA A 187 12.07 5.13 -7.51
CA ALA A 187 13.52 5.28 -7.63
C ALA A 187 13.89 5.85 -9.00
N GLU A 188 14.67 6.94 -9.05
CA GLU A 188 15.16 7.45 -10.34
C GLU A 188 16.11 6.44 -10.99
N LYS A 189 17.03 5.88 -10.19
CA LYS A 189 17.93 4.80 -10.58
C LYS A 189 17.81 3.64 -9.60
N MET A 190 17.87 2.42 -10.11
CA MET A 190 17.81 1.19 -9.34
C MET A 190 19.10 0.38 -9.53
N PRO A 191 20.15 0.65 -8.73
CA PRO A 191 21.35 -0.18 -8.69
C PRO A 191 21.10 -1.53 -7.98
N GLU A 192 22.10 -2.41 -7.97
CA GLU A 192 21.96 -3.78 -7.45
C GLU A 192 21.65 -3.85 -5.96
N SER A 193 22.27 -2.98 -5.17
CA SER A 193 21.99 -2.87 -3.73
C SER A 193 20.51 -2.54 -3.49
N VAL A 194 19.99 -1.50 -4.15
CA VAL A 194 18.58 -1.09 -4.05
C VAL A 194 17.63 -2.19 -4.51
N ALA A 195 17.93 -2.87 -5.62
CA ALA A 195 17.14 -4.00 -6.11
C ALA A 195 17.13 -5.18 -5.11
N THR A 196 18.29 -5.49 -4.52
CA THR A 196 18.44 -6.55 -3.52
C THR A 196 17.65 -6.20 -2.25
N ASN A 197 17.77 -4.97 -1.76
CA ASN A 197 17.03 -4.49 -0.61
C ASN A 197 15.52 -4.51 -0.82
N LEU A 198 15.05 -4.18 -2.03
CA LEU A 198 13.65 -4.32 -2.39
C LEU A 198 13.18 -5.78 -2.26
N LEU A 199 13.93 -6.73 -2.83
CA LEU A 199 13.59 -8.16 -2.73
C LEU A 199 13.57 -8.63 -1.27
N HIS A 200 14.50 -8.18 -0.44
CA HIS A 200 14.55 -8.49 0.99
C HIS A 200 13.31 -7.97 1.73
N ILE A 201 12.85 -6.75 1.43
CA ILE A 201 11.63 -6.19 2.01
C ILE A 201 10.40 -7.00 1.57
N LEU A 202 10.31 -7.36 0.29
CA LEU A 202 9.19 -8.18 -0.20
C LEU A 202 9.11 -9.53 0.53
N ASP A 203 10.26 -10.18 0.73
CA ASP A 203 10.35 -11.47 1.41
C ASP A 203 10.07 -11.33 2.92
N ALA A 204 10.63 -10.31 3.58
CA ALA A 204 10.45 -10.08 5.01
C ALA A 204 9.01 -9.77 5.42
N TYR A 205 8.27 -9.05 4.56
CA TYR A 205 6.91 -8.61 4.85
C TYR A 205 5.84 -9.36 4.05
N GLN A 206 6.23 -10.40 3.29
CA GLN A 206 5.34 -11.24 2.47
C GLN A 206 4.40 -10.43 1.57
N ILE A 207 4.93 -9.36 0.98
CA ILE A 207 4.17 -8.43 0.15
C ILE A 207 3.83 -9.12 -1.18
N ASN A 208 2.57 -9.04 -1.59
CA ASN A 208 2.07 -9.69 -2.80
C ASN A 208 1.73 -8.70 -3.94
N ASP A 209 1.60 -7.40 -3.64
CA ASP A 209 1.32 -6.34 -4.60
C ASP A 209 2.43 -5.27 -4.55
N LEU A 210 3.14 -5.09 -5.65
CA LEU A 210 4.19 -4.08 -5.82
C LEU A 210 3.83 -3.10 -6.95
N ARG A 211 3.98 -1.81 -6.67
CA ARG A 211 4.00 -0.72 -7.65
C ARG A 211 5.38 -0.12 -7.72
N LEU A 212 6.09 -0.39 -8.79
CA LEU A 212 7.45 0.08 -9.02
C LEU A 212 7.44 1.24 -10.01
N SER A 213 7.79 2.44 -9.56
CA SER A 213 8.08 3.60 -10.40
C SER A 213 9.59 3.77 -10.53
N VAL A 214 10.15 3.52 -11.70
CA VAL A 214 11.60 3.50 -11.90
C VAL A 214 12.02 4.22 -13.17
N GLY A 215 13.10 5.00 -13.11
CA GLY A 215 13.68 5.68 -14.27
C GLY A 215 14.69 4.81 -15.01
N ASP A 216 15.67 4.28 -14.31
CA ASP A 216 16.71 3.43 -14.90
C ASP A 216 17.03 2.25 -13.98
N VAL A 217 17.29 1.08 -14.56
CA VAL A 217 17.73 -0.11 -13.83
C VAL A 217 19.14 -0.40 -14.29
N SER A 218 20.12 -0.09 -13.43
CA SER A 218 21.53 -0.25 -13.76
C SER A 218 22.01 -1.70 -13.66
N THR A 219 21.20 -2.58 -13.07
CA THR A 219 21.44 -4.03 -13.03
C THR A 219 20.87 -4.75 -14.23
N ASP A 220 21.02 -6.07 -14.26
CA ASP A 220 20.26 -6.94 -15.16
C ASP A 220 18.75 -6.84 -14.83
N PRO A 221 17.95 -6.16 -15.67
CA PRO A 221 16.53 -5.99 -15.41
C PRO A 221 15.75 -7.28 -15.58
N PHE A 222 16.24 -8.24 -16.39
CA PHE A 222 15.57 -9.53 -16.60
C PHE A 222 15.63 -10.35 -15.32
N LYS A 223 16.82 -10.44 -14.69
CA LYS A 223 17.00 -11.11 -13.39
C LYS A 223 16.09 -10.49 -12.32
N LEU A 224 16.00 -9.16 -12.27
CA LEU A 224 15.11 -8.47 -11.33
C LEU A 224 13.63 -8.82 -11.60
N LEU A 225 13.16 -8.68 -12.83
CA LEU A 225 11.78 -8.95 -13.20
C LEU A 225 11.36 -10.40 -12.91
N PHE A 226 12.22 -11.38 -13.19
CA PHE A 226 11.96 -12.78 -12.83
C PHE A 226 11.95 -13.02 -11.32
N SER A 227 12.83 -12.34 -10.58
CA SER A 227 12.85 -12.40 -9.12
C SER A 227 11.57 -11.83 -8.51
N LEU A 228 11.04 -10.75 -9.09
CA LEU A 228 9.77 -10.13 -8.72
C LEU A 228 8.57 -11.02 -9.08
N SER A 229 8.53 -11.57 -10.30
CA SER A 229 7.40 -12.41 -10.75
C SER A 229 7.27 -13.72 -10.00
N SER A 230 8.36 -14.17 -9.36
CA SER A 230 8.37 -15.36 -8.50
C SER A 230 7.84 -15.11 -7.09
N ARG A 231 7.70 -13.85 -6.68
CA ARG A 231 7.31 -13.45 -5.31
C ARG A 231 5.92 -12.83 -5.25
N LEU A 232 5.56 -12.08 -6.27
CA LEU A 232 4.38 -11.23 -6.29
C LEU A 232 3.21 -11.90 -7.01
N HIS A 233 1.98 -11.53 -6.63
CA HIS A 233 0.77 -11.80 -7.40
C HIS A 233 0.43 -10.64 -8.34
N THR A 234 0.73 -9.41 -7.93
CA THR A 234 0.51 -8.19 -8.72
C THR A 234 1.78 -7.36 -8.81
N LEU A 235 2.14 -6.97 -10.03
CA LEU A 235 3.25 -6.07 -10.31
C LEU A 235 2.78 -4.98 -11.27
N SER A 236 2.90 -3.73 -10.83
CA SER A 236 2.70 -2.56 -11.68
C SER A 236 4.04 -1.85 -11.84
N ILE A 237 4.46 -1.60 -13.07
CA ILE A 237 5.69 -0.88 -13.39
C ILE A 237 5.31 0.44 -14.05
N THR A 238 5.86 1.55 -13.57
CA THR A 238 5.75 2.87 -14.20
C THR A 238 7.15 3.34 -14.54
N GLN A 239 7.44 3.43 -15.83
CA GLN A 239 8.72 3.91 -16.33
C GLN A 239 8.73 5.44 -16.25
N LEU A 240 9.57 5.99 -15.38
CA LEU A 240 9.76 7.44 -15.27
C LEU A 240 10.46 7.97 -16.52
N PRO A 241 10.12 9.19 -17.00
CA PRO A 241 10.80 9.79 -18.13
C PRO A 241 12.26 10.10 -17.78
N LEU A 242 13.18 9.80 -18.70
CA LEU A 242 14.60 10.11 -18.55
C LEU A 242 14.95 11.37 -19.35
N TYR A 243 15.69 12.28 -18.72
CA TYR A 243 16.11 13.51 -19.37
C TYR A 243 17.04 13.22 -20.56
N GLY A 244 16.82 13.91 -21.69
CA GLY A 244 17.60 13.75 -22.91
C GLY A 244 17.25 12.50 -23.75
N MET A 245 16.28 11.70 -23.32
CA MET A 245 15.80 10.56 -24.10
C MET A 245 14.76 10.98 -25.13
N SER A 246 14.92 10.53 -26.37
CA SER A 246 13.90 10.70 -27.41
C SER A 246 12.68 9.85 -27.08
N SER A 247 11.47 10.39 -27.22
CA SER A 247 10.21 9.61 -27.08
C SER A 247 10.08 8.47 -28.08
N ASN A 248 10.87 8.50 -29.15
CA ASN A 248 10.93 7.43 -30.16
C ASN A 248 11.89 6.29 -29.78
N ALA A 249 12.61 6.41 -28.66
CA ALA A 249 13.53 5.37 -28.21
C ALA A 249 12.77 4.10 -27.84
N ARG A 250 13.28 2.95 -28.28
CA ARG A 250 12.81 1.64 -27.80
C ARG A 250 13.49 1.32 -26.48
N PHE A 251 13.09 2.04 -25.43
CA PHE A 251 13.73 1.99 -24.13
C PHE A 251 12.77 1.51 -23.04
N PHE A 252 13.26 0.60 -22.20
CA PHE A 252 12.59 0.17 -20.97
C PHE A 252 13.62 -0.35 -19.98
N LEU A 253 13.53 0.09 -18.71
CA LEU A 253 14.37 -0.40 -17.60
C LEU A 253 15.88 -0.48 -17.94
N GLY A 254 16.43 0.58 -18.50
CA GLY A 254 17.86 0.68 -18.82
C GLY A 254 18.31 0.01 -20.12
N GLN A 255 17.41 -0.67 -20.83
CA GLN A 255 17.76 -1.42 -22.04
C GLN A 255 17.18 -0.80 -23.31
N HIS A 256 17.94 -0.87 -24.39
CA HIS A 256 17.59 -0.36 -25.72
C HIS A 256 17.35 -1.49 -26.71
N TYR A 257 16.31 -1.37 -27.53
CA TYR A 257 16.00 -2.28 -28.64
C TYR A 257 15.86 -3.76 -28.24
N CYS A 258 15.56 -4.03 -26.96
CA CYS A 258 15.32 -5.39 -26.49
C CYS A 258 13.92 -5.88 -26.87
N ASP A 259 13.83 -7.18 -27.16
CA ASP A 259 12.56 -7.87 -27.28
C ASP A 259 12.07 -8.30 -25.90
N TRP A 260 11.10 -7.57 -25.35
CA TRP A 260 10.51 -7.85 -24.05
C TRP A 260 9.43 -8.94 -24.07
N THR A 261 9.03 -9.38 -25.27
CA THR A 261 7.96 -10.38 -25.46
C THR A 261 8.26 -11.67 -24.68
N PRO A 262 9.45 -12.32 -24.84
CA PRO A 262 9.74 -13.56 -24.13
C PRO A 262 9.78 -13.36 -22.62
N THR A 263 10.29 -12.22 -22.15
CA THR A 263 10.35 -11.89 -20.73
C THR A 263 8.97 -11.83 -20.10
N PHE A 264 8.01 -11.12 -20.73
CA PHE A 264 6.65 -11.01 -20.17
C PHE A 264 5.89 -12.33 -20.19
N LEU A 265 6.10 -13.16 -21.22
CA LEU A 265 5.57 -14.52 -21.25
C LEU A 265 6.12 -15.36 -20.10
N SER A 266 7.44 -15.36 -19.90
CA SER A 266 8.09 -16.08 -18.81
C SER A 266 7.73 -15.55 -17.42
N MET A 267 7.43 -14.25 -17.28
CA MET A 267 6.97 -13.67 -16.02
C MET A 267 5.57 -14.13 -15.63
N LEU A 268 4.68 -14.32 -16.62
CA LEU A 268 3.28 -14.72 -16.43
C LEU A 268 3.04 -16.23 -16.63
N ALA A 269 4.11 -16.99 -16.84
CA ALA A 269 4.07 -18.44 -17.01
C ALA A 269 3.43 -19.15 -15.81
N LEU A 270 2.92 -20.36 -16.02
CA LEU A 270 2.13 -21.11 -15.05
C LEU A 270 2.91 -21.39 -13.75
N GLU A 271 4.22 -21.60 -13.84
CA GLU A 271 5.13 -21.83 -12.72
C GLU A 271 5.46 -20.58 -11.89
N ARG A 272 5.07 -19.38 -12.35
CA ARG A 272 5.30 -18.11 -11.64
C ARG A 272 4.09 -17.72 -10.79
N ARG A 273 4.34 -16.98 -9.71
CA ARG A 273 3.28 -16.47 -8.82
C ARG A 273 2.51 -15.30 -9.44
N LEU A 274 3.15 -14.54 -10.32
CA LEU A 274 2.56 -13.32 -10.90
C LEU A 274 1.32 -13.59 -11.74
N ASP A 275 0.21 -12.97 -11.34
CA ASP A 275 -1.07 -13.09 -12.04
C ASP A 275 -1.46 -11.80 -12.77
N LYS A 276 -1.00 -10.65 -12.26
CA LYS A 276 -1.29 -9.34 -12.80
C LYS A 276 -0.01 -8.58 -13.09
N LEU A 277 0.17 -8.16 -14.33
CA LEU A 277 1.26 -7.32 -14.77
C LEU A 277 0.70 -6.09 -15.48
N CYS A 278 1.00 -4.91 -14.96
CA CYS A 278 0.65 -3.63 -15.58
C CYS A 278 1.94 -2.85 -15.85
N ILE A 279 2.10 -2.30 -17.05
CA ILE A 279 3.28 -1.50 -17.42
C ILE A 279 2.81 -0.17 -18.02
N ASP A 280 3.13 0.93 -17.35
CA ASP A 280 2.98 2.28 -17.88
C ASP A 280 4.35 2.78 -18.35
N ASN A 281 4.57 2.76 -19.67
CA ASN A 281 5.75 3.30 -20.32
C ASN A 281 5.37 4.32 -21.41
N ARG A 282 4.49 5.26 -21.07
CA ARG A 282 4.05 6.31 -22.01
C ARG A 282 5.17 7.18 -22.55
N ALA A 283 6.26 7.32 -21.81
CA ALA A 283 7.42 8.09 -22.26
C ALA A 283 8.12 7.43 -23.47
N ASN A 284 8.09 6.10 -23.55
CA ASN A 284 8.74 5.31 -24.60
C ASN A 284 7.84 4.15 -25.06
N PRO A 285 6.69 4.44 -25.71
CA PRO A 285 5.68 3.42 -26.02
C PRO A 285 6.16 2.39 -27.06
N ARG A 286 7.26 2.67 -27.78
CA ARG A 286 7.87 1.75 -28.76
C ARG A 286 8.77 0.69 -28.15
N TYR A 287 8.83 0.58 -26.83
CA TYR A 287 9.69 -0.39 -26.15
C TYR A 287 9.30 -1.85 -26.45
N LEU A 288 8.02 -2.11 -26.76
CA LEU A 288 7.52 -3.42 -27.12
C LEU A 288 7.64 -3.64 -28.64
N SER A 289 8.35 -4.69 -29.03
CA SER A 289 8.60 -5.09 -30.42
C SER A 289 7.36 -5.67 -31.11
N SER A 290 6.58 -6.51 -30.41
CA SER A 290 5.43 -7.22 -30.94
C SER A 290 4.31 -7.41 -29.91
N ALA A 291 3.32 -6.51 -29.91
CA ALA A 291 2.11 -6.68 -29.12
C ALA A 291 1.25 -7.87 -29.58
N THR A 292 1.31 -8.22 -30.86
CA THR A 292 0.51 -9.29 -31.44
C THR A 292 0.95 -10.68 -31.01
N THR A 293 2.26 -10.87 -30.81
CA THR A 293 2.78 -12.11 -30.24
C THR A 293 2.23 -12.32 -28.82
N LEU A 294 2.33 -11.29 -27.96
CA LEU A 294 1.73 -11.34 -26.61
C LEU A 294 0.21 -11.58 -26.65
N ALA A 295 -0.50 -10.89 -27.54
CA ALA A 295 -1.95 -11.02 -27.70
C ALA A 295 -2.41 -12.45 -28.05
N LYS A 296 -1.57 -13.21 -28.76
CA LYS A 296 -1.83 -14.60 -29.14
C LYS A 296 -1.37 -15.59 -28.07
N GLU A 297 -0.19 -15.38 -27.49
CA GLU A 297 0.48 -16.37 -26.65
C GLU A 297 0.05 -16.30 -25.18
N LEU A 298 -0.15 -15.12 -24.61
CA LEU A 298 -0.53 -14.99 -23.19
C LEU A 298 -1.85 -15.71 -22.83
N PRO A 299 -2.93 -15.64 -23.65
CA PRO A 299 -4.15 -16.43 -23.38
C PRO A 299 -3.95 -17.95 -23.42
N SER A 300 -2.85 -18.45 -24.00
CA SER A 300 -2.56 -19.89 -24.10
C SER A 300 -1.79 -20.46 -22.91
N VAL A 301 -1.31 -19.61 -21.99
CA VAL A 301 -0.53 -20.02 -20.80
C VAL A 301 -1.35 -20.90 -19.83
N GLY A 302 -2.68 -20.87 -19.92
CA GLY A 302 -3.56 -21.68 -19.07
C GLY A 302 -3.76 -21.11 -17.66
N LYS A 303 -3.43 -19.82 -17.48
CA LYS A 303 -3.53 -19.10 -16.21
C LYS A 303 -4.53 -17.95 -16.33
N ASN A 304 -5.30 -17.69 -15.27
CA ASN A 304 -6.20 -16.53 -15.24
C ASN A 304 -5.36 -15.26 -15.05
N ILE A 305 -4.89 -14.65 -16.12
CA ILE A 305 -3.96 -13.51 -16.07
C ILE A 305 -4.66 -12.17 -16.31
N TRP A 306 -4.03 -11.11 -15.83
CA TRP A 306 -4.26 -9.72 -16.26
C TRP A 306 -2.93 -9.16 -16.75
N PHE A 307 -2.86 -8.80 -18.03
CA PHE A 307 -1.73 -8.08 -18.59
C PHE A 307 -2.20 -6.79 -19.26
N GLU A 308 -1.60 -5.67 -18.88
CA GLU A 308 -1.85 -4.39 -19.53
C GLU A 308 -0.55 -3.62 -19.75
N THR A 309 -0.44 -2.99 -20.91
CA THR A 309 0.67 -2.08 -21.19
C THR A 309 0.29 -0.98 -22.17
N ASN A 310 0.99 0.15 -22.07
CA ASN A 310 1.09 1.12 -23.16
C ASN A 310 2.06 0.59 -24.22
N TRP A 311 1.68 0.71 -25.48
CA TRP A 311 2.58 0.45 -26.61
C TRP A 311 2.23 1.38 -27.76
N GLU A 312 3.00 1.40 -28.84
CA GLU A 312 2.65 2.14 -30.05
C GLU A 312 2.63 1.19 -31.25
N GLY A 313 1.49 1.11 -31.93
CA GLY A 313 1.35 0.36 -33.17
C GLY A 313 0.09 0.75 -33.95
N ASN A 314 0.00 0.23 -35.17
CA ASN A 314 -1.10 0.55 -36.07
C ASN A 314 -2.25 -0.46 -36.01
N GLU A 315 -2.08 -1.53 -35.24
CA GLU A 315 -3.03 -2.63 -35.18
C GLU A 315 -4.12 -2.34 -34.16
N ILE A 316 -5.36 -2.56 -34.58
CA ILE A 316 -6.53 -2.47 -33.73
C ILE A 316 -7.30 -3.77 -33.86
N SER A 317 -7.44 -4.50 -32.76
CA SER A 317 -8.26 -5.71 -32.71
C SER A 317 -8.85 -5.90 -31.32
N SER A 318 -10.04 -6.50 -31.28
CA SER A 318 -10.67 -6.94 -30.04
C SER A 318 -11.21 -8.35 -30.29
N MET A 319 -10.79 -9.30 -29.45
CA MET A 319 -11.17 -10.70 -29.59
C MET A 319 -11.20 -11.40 -28.24
N LYS A 320 -11.86 -12.56 -28.18
CA LYS A 320 -11.88 -13.42 -27.00
C LYS A 320 -11.15 -14.72 -27.31
N ILE A 321 -10.09 -15.03 -26.55
CA ILE A 321 -9.26 -16.23 -26.73
C ILE A 321 -9.15 -16.93 -25.37
N ASN A 322 -9.50 -18.22 -25.27
CA ASN A 322 -9.35 -19.01 -24.04
C ASN A 322 -9.87 -18.31 -22.77
N GLY A 323 -11.06 -17.72 -22.84
CA GLY A 323 -11.64 -16.99 -21.71
C GLY A 323 -11.03 -15.60 -21.44
N HIS A 324 -10.02 -15.17 -22.20
CA HIS A 324 -9.41 -13.85 -22.10
C HIS A 324 -10.00 -12.89 -23.13
N TYR A 325 -10.29 -11.66 -22.69
CA TYR A 325 -10.55 -10.54 -23.57
C TYR A 325 -9.22 -9.91 -23.94
N VAL A 326 -8.92 -9.92 -25.25
CA VAL A 326 -7.70 -9.40 -25.85
C VAL A 326 -8.06 -8.17 -26.64
N ASN A 327 -7.58 -7.02 -26.20
CA ASN A 327 -7.78 -5.72 -26.83
C ASN A 327 -6.42 -5.15 -27.21
N VAL A 328 -6.15 -5.11 -28.51
CA VAL A 328 -5.01 -4.44 -29.11
C VAL A 328 -5.52 -3.12 -29.64
N GLY A 329 -5.13 -2.01 -29.03
CA GLY A 329 -5.42 -0.67 -29.53
C GLY A 329 -4.15 0.02 -30.00
N ALA A 330 -4.28 1.15 -30.71
CA ALA A 330 -3.15 1.88 -31.27
C ALA A 330 -2.11 2.35 -30.22
N ARG A 331 -2.54 2.49 -28.96
CA ARG A 331 -1.70 2.99 -27.85
C ARG A 331 -1.65 2.10 -26.60
N PHE A 332 -2.29 0.93 -26.65
CA PHE A 332 -2.39 0.05 -25.49
C PHE A 332 -2.64 -1.40 -25.91
N LEU A 333 -2.18 -2.32 -25.08
CA LEU A 333 -2.47 -3.76 -25.16
C LEU A 333 -3.08 -4.16 -23.82
N SER A 334 -4.23 -4.81 -23.86
CA SER A 334 -4.93 -5.30 -22.67
C SER A 334 -5.39 -6.73 -22.89
N ILE A 335 -4.96 -7.63 -22.02
CA ILE A 335 -5.28 -9.06 -22.04
C ILE A 335 -5.78 -9.42 -20.65
N LYS A 336 -7.08 -9.63 -20.49
CA LYS A 336 -7.69 -9.93 -19.19
C LYS A 336 -8.52 -11.18 -19.25
N HIS A 337 -8.26 -12.12 -18.34
CA HIS A 337 -9.16 -13.23 -18.12
C HIS A 337 -10.56 -12.74 -17.71
N ALA A 338 -11.62 -13.43 -18.14
CA ALA A 338 -13.00 -13.03 -17.89
C ALA A 338 -13.31 -12.86 -16.39
N SER A 339 -12.66 -13.65 -15.52
CA SER A 339 -12.82 -13.53 -14.06
C SER A 339 -12.22 -12.24 -13.47
N ARG A 340 -11.40 -11.51 -14.24
CA ARG A 340 -10.66 -10.34 -13.77
C ARG A 340 -11.12 -9.02 -14.38
N VAL A 341 -12.08 -9.02 -15.31
CA VAL A 341 -12.50 -7.82 -16.06
C VAL A 341 -12.98 -6.69 -15.15
N ASN A 342 -13.62 -7.05 -14.02
CA ASN A 342 -14.17 -6.10 -13.06
C ASN A 342 -13.21 -5.73 -11.94
N GLU A 343 -12.02 -6.36 -11.86
CA GLU A 343 -11.05 -5.88 -10.90
C GLU A 343 -10.65 -4.46 -11.37
N PRO A 344 -10.55 -3.48 -10.47
CA PRO A 344 -10.10 -2.16 -10.87
C PRO A 344 -8.65 -2.26 -11.35
N LEU A 345 -8.27 -1.51 -12.40
CA LEU A 345 -6.89 -1.00 -12.42
C LEU A 345 -6.76 -0.35 -11.05
N ASN A 346 -5.83 -0.79 -10.23
CA ASN A 346 -5.74 -0.43 -8.81
C ASN A 346 -5.39 1.08 -8.58
N ASP A 347 -5.69 1.92 -9.57
CA ASP A 347 -5.80 3.37 -9.68
C ASP A 347 -6.84 3.99 -8.73
N LYS A 348 -6.90 3.53 -7.47
CA LYS A 348 -7.30 4.43 -6.37
C LYS A 348 -6.36 5.66 -6.26
N GLY A 349 -5.24 5.67 -7.00
CA GLY A 349 -4.34 6.81 -7.22
C GLY A 349 -4.63 7.68 -8.44
N ARG A 350 -5.47 7.25 -9.41
CA ARG A 350 -6.15 8.23 -10.28
C ARG A 350 -7.30 8.82 -9.48
N LEU A 351 -6.95 9.72 -8.55
CA LEU A 351 -7.74 10.94 -8.47
C LEU A 351 -7.98 11.35 -9.91
N LYS A 352 -9.24 11.48 -10.32
CA LYS A 352 -9.61 12.12 -11.58
C LYS A 352 -9.05 13.54 -11.52
N ILE A 353 -7.74 13.70 -11.77
CA ILE A 353 -7.17 14.96 -12.19
C ILE A 353 -7.83 15.13 -13.56
N LYS A 354 -8.92 15.90 -13.58
CA LYS A 354 -9.42 16.48 -14.83
C LYS A 354 -8.18 17.06 -15.49
N GLU A 355 -7.85 16.60 -16.69
CA GLU A 355 -6.80 17.14 -17.54
C GLU A 355 -7.18 18.59 -17.90
N HIS A 356 -6.98 19.52 -16.96
CA HIS A 356 -7.04 20.96 -17.13
C HIS A 356 -5.78 21.51 -16.48
N GLY A 357 -4.74 21.70 -17.28
CA GLY A 357 -3.50 22.31 -16.85
C GLY A 357 -2.34 21.83 -17.70
N GLY A 358 -2.14 22.49 -18.83
CA GLY A 358 -0.88 22.42 -19.57
C GLY A 358 0.26 22.84 -18.65
N TYR A 359 1.38 22.13 -18.76
CA TYR A 359 2.65 22.61 -18.26
C TYR A 359 3.18 23.63 -19.26
N ASP A 360 3.03 24.92 -18.94
CA ASP A 360 3.86 25.95 -19.55
C ASP A 360 5.27 25.81 -18.99
N PHE A 361 6.17 25.28 -19.80
CA PHE A 361 7.61 25.46 -19.59
C PHE A 361 7.94 26.90 -19.95
N ILE A 362 8.26 27.72 -18.95
CA ILE A 362 8.93 29.00 -19.18
C ILE A 362 10.38 28.68 -19.54
N SER A 363 10.76 29.13 -20.73
CA SER A 363 12.07 29.05 -21.40
C SER A 363 13.24 29.54 -20.57
#